data_AF-A0A832JQN0-F1
#
_entry.id   AF-A0A832JQN0-F1
#
_cell.length_a   1.000
_cell.length_b   1.000
_cell.length_c   1.000
_cell.angle_alpha   90.00
_cell.angle_beta   90.00
_cell.angle_gamma   90.00
#
_symmetry.space_group_name_H-M   'P 1'
#
loop_
_entity.id
_entity.type
_entity.pdbx_description
1 polymer ?
#
loop_
_entity_poly.entity_id
_entity_poly.type
_entity_poly.pdbx_seq_one_letter_code
_entity_poly.pdbx_strand_id
1 'polypeptide(L)'
;MMVRCFFAKWGPAVFVRHVELPPLFSRVFRRAGFSLEMTGGMSPHPRVSLGPPLPIGVVGCAEVLDVGLRVSSLEELLLAPWREVEPLGISVLGFSEAVGRLSEAIDSAEVFLRVSSRGPEEVLASLSSSGLWRSVLSHRPCGGGLVLVHQDPFGFSLRALVDELRTAGLASGWEDVEMARRGCGRFDGAFRALLPRLRVDGGSRWAR
;
A
#
# COMPACT_ATOMS: atom_id res chain seq x y z
N MET A 1 2.02 17.86 15.16
CA MET A 1 3.18 17.19 14.55
C MET A 1 2.76 16.41 13.30
N MET A 2 3.71 16.12 12.41
CA MET A 2 3.46 15.24 11.25
C MET A 2 3.65 13.78 11.67
N VAL A 3 2.63 12.97 11.45
CA VAL A 3 2.57 11.55 11.82
C VAL A 3 2.46 10.71 10.56
N ARG A 4 3.25 9.64 10.48
CA ARG A 4 3.11 8.61 9.47
C ARG A 4 2.18 7.52 9.98
N CYS A 5 1.09 7.30 9.27
CA CYS A 5 0.11 6.26 9.55
C CYS A 5 0.27 5.13 8.53
N PHE A 6 0.34 3.90 9.03
CA PHE A 6 0.29 2.69 8.23
C PHE A 6 -1.11 2.11 8.28
N PHE A 7 -1.65 1.70 7.14
CA PHE A 7 -3.00 1.18 7.06
C PHE A 7 -3.12 0.03 6.06
N ALA A 8 -4.13 -0.80 6.26
CA ALA A 8 -4.58 -1.81 5.31
C ALA A 8 -5.90 -1.39 4.66
N LYS A 9 -6.11 -1.84 3.42
CA LYS A 9 -7.27 -1.59 2.57
C LYS A 9 -7.67 -2.89 1.85
N TRP A 10 -8.82 -3.46 2.21
CA TRP A 10 -9.34 -4.72 1.65
C TRP A 10 -10.87 -4.74 1.60
N GLY A 11 -11.45 -5.84 1.12
CA GLY A 11 -12.91 -5.98 0.99
C GLY A 11 -13.50 -4.83 0.15
N PRO A 12 -14.63 -4.22 0.55
CA PRO A 12 -15.24 -3.14 -0.23
C PRO A 12 -14.35 -1.89 -0.32
N ALA A 13 -13.42 -1.69 0.62
CA ALA A 13 -12.57 -0.51 0.62
C ALA A 13 -11.63 -0.46 -0.59
N VAL A 14 -11.28 -1.60 -1.23
CA VAL A 14 -10.42 -1.63 -2.44
C VAL A 14 -10.96 -0.77 -3.59
N PHE A 15 -12.27 -0.47 -3.58
CA PHE A 15 -12.95 0.38 -4.56
C PHE A 15 -12.92 1.88 -4.24
N VAL A 16 -12.46 2.28 -3.05
CA VAL A 16 -12.22 3.70 -2.73
C VAL A 16 -11.04 4.20 -3.55
N ARG A 17 -11.23 5.28 -4.31
CA ARG A 17 -10.16 5.84 -5.16
C ARG A 17 -9.08 6.48 -4.31
N HIS A 18 -7.85 6.50 -4.84
CA HIS A 18 -6.71 7.11 -4.15
C HIS A 18 -7.00 8.55 -3.70
N VAL A 19 -7.64 9.36 -4.56
CA VAL A 19 -8.02 10.75 -4.27
C VAL A 19 -9.11 10.91 -3.19
N GLU A 20 -9.84 9.84 -2.86
CA GLU A 20 -10.87 9.84 -1.82
C GLU A 20 -10.33 9.46 -0.45
N LEU A 21 -9.11 8.93 -0.38
CA LEU A 21 -8.46 8.54 0.88
C LEU A 21 -8.17 9.73 1.81
N PRO A 22 -7.70 10.91 1.35
CA PRO A 22 -7.38 12.01 2.26
C PRO A 22 -8.60 12.52 3.07
N PRO A 23 -9.77 12.80 2.45
CA PRO A 23 -10.95 13.17 3.22
C PRO A 23 -11.53 11.99 4.01
N LEU A 24 -11.37 10.74 3.56
CA LEU A 24 -11.75 9.56 4.35
C LEU A 24 -10.95 9.49 5.65
N PHE A 25 -9.63 9.52 5.57
CA PHE A 25 -8.76 9.47 6.75
C PHE A 25 -8.94 10.68 7.64
N SER A 26 -9.16 11.87 7.06
CA SER A 26 -9.51 13.06 7.85
C SER A 26 -10.75 12.83 8.73
N ARG A 27 -11.77 12.12 8.22
CA ARG A 27 -12.95 11.73 9.03
C ARG A 27 -12.62 10.66 10.06
N VAL A 28 -11.80 9.67 9.71
CA VAL A 28 -11.35 8.61 10.65
C VAL A 28 -10.62 9.23 11.83
N PHE A 29 -9.64 10.10 11.60
CA PHE A 29 -8.90 10.79 12.67
C PHE A 29 -9.80 11.68 13.52
N ARG A 30 -10.74 12.43 12.92
CA ARG A 30 -11.72 13.23 13.69
C ARG A 30 -12.63 12.36 14.56
N ARG A 31 -13.12 11.23 14.02
CA ARG A 31 -13.96 10.28 14.78
C ARG A 31 -13.20 9.62 15.92
N ALA A 32 -11.89 9.41 15.75
CA ALA A 32 -10.99 8.96 16.82
C ALA A 32 -10.71 10.04 17.89
N GLY A 33 -11.27 11.26 17.75
CA GLY A 33 -11.10 12.35 18.70
C GLY A 33 -9.91 13.29 18.40
N PHE A 34 -9.21 13.09 17.28
CA PHE A 34 -8.02 13.89 16.96
C PHE A 34 -8.36 15.13 16.14
N SER A 35 -7.66 16.22 16.46
CA SER A 35 -7.67 17.46 15.70
C SER A 35 -6.58 17.43 14.63
N LEU A 36 -6.96 17.64 13.37
CA LEU A 36 -6.00 17.71 12.26
C LEU A 36 -5.40 19.11 12.13
N GLU A 37 -4.12 19.16 11.75
CA GLU A 37 -3.51 20.38 11.25
C GLU A 37 -4.04 20.70 9.85
N MET A 38 -4.28 21.99 9.60
CA MET A 38 -4.79 22.49 8.33
C MET A 38 -3.67 23.14 7.52
N THR A 39 -3.78 23.14 6.20
CA THR A 39 -2.91 23.93 5.32
C THR A 39 -3.16 25.43 5.53
N GLY A 40 -2.11 26.25 5.36
CA GLY A 40 -2.16 27.70 5.62
C GLY A 40 -2.62 28.57 4.44
N GLY A 41 -3.12 28.00 3.35
CA GLY A 41 -3.51 28.74 2.14
C GLY A 41 -4.95 29.27 2.17
N MET A 42 -5.38 29.88 1.06
CA MET A 42 -6.74 30.46 0.90
C MET A 42 -7.89 29.43 0.93
N SER A 43 -7.58 28.13 0.88
CA SER A 43 -8.56 27.05 1.05
C SER A 43 -7.97 25.99 1.99
N PRO A 44 -8.05 26.22 3.32
CA PRO A 44 -7.51 25.32 4.32
C PRO A 44 -8.14 23.94 4.22
N HIS A 45 -7.30 22.93 4.08
CA HIS A 45 -7.69 21.53 4.10
C HIS A 45 -6.76 20.76 5.03
N PRO A 46 -7.17 19.60 5.57
CA PRO A 46 -6.30 18.80 6.41
C PRO A 46 -5.00 18.46 5.71
N ARG A 47 -3.88 18.57 6.42
CA ARG A 47 -2.56 18.19 5.92
C ARG A 47 -2.48 16.67 5.86
N VAL A 48 -2.76 16.09 4.69
CA VAL A 48 -2.65 14.65 4.43
C VAL A 48 -1.89 14.45 3.12
N SER A 49 -0.84 13.64 3.17
CA SER A 49 -0.05 13.22 2.01
C SER A 49 -0.13 11.70 1.88
N LEU A 50 -0.46 11.19 0.71
CA LEU A 50 -0.53 9.75 0.48
C LEU A 50 0.79 9.21 -0.05
N GLY A 51 1.05 7.93 0.24
CA GLY A 51 2.07 7.17 -0.47
C GLY A 51 1.69 6.93 -1.93
N PRO A 52 2.37 5.99 -2.61
CA PRO A 52 2.12 5.70 -4.00
C PRO A 52 0.66 5.35 -4.29
N PRO A 53 0.11 5.70 -5.47
CA PRO A 53 -1.25 5.32 -5.83
C PRO A 53 -1.40 3.79 -5.88
N LEU A 54 -2.58 3.30 -5.50
CA LEU A 54 -2.97 1.90 -5.61
C LEU A 54 -4.16 1.80 -6.57
N PRO A 55 -4.12 0.94 -7.60
CA PRO A 55 -5.26 0.73 -8.48
C PRO A 55 -6.51 0.26 -7.72
N ILE A 56 -7.67 0.59 -8.28
CA ILE A 56 -8.95 0.08 -7.79
C ILE A 56 -8.95 -1.45 -7.90
N GLY A 57 -9.53 -2.14 -6.91
CA GLY A 57 -9.61 -3.60 -6.89
C GLY A 57 -8.38 -4.29 -6.31
N VAL A 58 -7.26 -3.59 -6.12
CA VAL A 58 -6.05 -4.15 -5.53
C VAL A 58 -6.07 -3.99 -4.01
N VAL A 59 -5.74 -5.07 -3.29
CA VAL A 59 -5.60 -5.06 -1.83
C VAL A 59 -4.32 -4.33 -1.43
N GLY A 60 -4.40 -3.47 -0.41
CA GLY A 60 -3.22 -2.84 0.20
C GLY A 60 -3.04 -3.37 1.62
N CYS A 61 -1.95 -4.08 1.89
CA CYS A 61 -1.75 -4.73 3.20
C CYS A 61 -1.03 -3.83 4.21
N ALA A 62 -0.18 -2.91 3.75
CA ALA A 62 0.59 -1.98 4.58
C ALA A 62 0.89 -0.70 3.79
N GLU A 63 -0.19 -0.01 3.43
CA GLU A 63 -0.19 1.29 2.79
C GLU A 63 0.24 2.37 3.78
N VAL A 64 0.61 3.54 3.26
CA VAL A 64 1.17 4.61 4.09
C VAL A 64 0.63 5.98 3.68
N LEU A 65 0.37 6.81 4.69
CA LEU A 65 0.07 8.22 4.54
C LEU A 65 0.76 9.01 5.66
N ASP A 66 1.06 10.27 5.39
CA ASP A 66 1.47 11.24 6.41
C ASP A 66 0.30 12.18 6.69
N VAL A 67 0.04 12.48 7.97
CA VAL A 67 -1.04 13.34 8.44
C VAL A 67 -0.55 14.31 9.51
N GLY A 68 -0.91 15.59 9.38
CA GLY A 68 -0.67 16.58 10.44
C GLY A 68 -1.73 16.47 11.53
N LEU A 69 -1.32 16.19 12.76
CA LEU A 69 -2.21 16.04 13.93
C LEU A 69 -1.76 16.92 15.10
N ARG A 70 -2.72 17.49 15.83
CA ARG A 70 -2.48 18.19 17.10
C ARG A 70 -2.51 17.18 18.24
N VAL A 71 -1.41 16.46 18.39
CA VAL A 71 -1.14 15.50 19.47
C VAL A 71 0.20 15.86 20.10
N SER A 72 0.37 15.55 21.39
CA SER A 72 1.62 15.77 22.12
C SER A 72 2.61 14.62 21.96
N SER A 73 2.12 13.40 21.69
CA SER A 73 2.97 12.22 21.46
C SER A 73 2.28 11.14 20.60
N LEU A 74 3.03 10.11 20.18
CA LEU A 74 2.47 8.99 19.42
C LEU A 74 1.61 8.05 20.29
N GLU A 75 1.88 7.99 21.60
CA GLU A 75 1.15 7.14 22.55
C GLU A 75 -0.35 7.48 22.59
N GLU A 76 -0.71 8.75 22.40
CA GLU A 76 -2.12 9.17 22.28
C GLU A 76 -2.85 8.42 21.16
N LEU A 77 -2.15 8.18 20.04
CA LEU A 77 -2.71 7.45 18.90
C LEU A 77 -2.88 5.96 19.21
N LEU A 78 -2.03 5.38 20.05
CA LEU A 78 -2.13 3.97 20.43
C LEU A 78 -3.34 3.68 21.33
N LEU A 79 -3.81 4.68 22.06
CA LEU A 79 -4.95 4.58 22.98
C LEU A 79 -6.31 4.81 22.30
N ALA A 80 -6.33 5.21 21.03
CA ALA A 80 -7.56 5.55 20.33
C ALA A 80 -8.38 4.31 19.90
N PRO A 81 -9.73 4.42 19.84
CA PRO A 81 -10.63 3.32 19.50
C PRO A 81 -10.71 3.09 17.98
N TRP A 82 -9.58 2.85 17.31
CA TRP A 82 -9.51 2.76 15.84
C TRP A 82 -10.55 1.82 15.23
N ARG A 83 -10.75 0.66 15.85
CA ARG A 83 -11.71 -0.37 15.39
C ARG A 83 -13.15 0.13 15.30
N GLU A 84 -13.53 1.11 16.11
CA GLU A 84 -14.88 1.64 16.16
C GLU A 84 -15.11 2.75 15.12
N VAL A 85 -14.04 3.38 14.66
CA VAL A 85 -14.09 4.57 13.78
C VAL A 85 -13.62 4.30 12.35
N GLU A 86 -12.90 3.20 12.14
CA GLU A 86 -12.48 2.68 10.85
C GLU A 86 -13.71 2.25 10.01
N PRO A 87 -13.80 2.66 8.73
CA PRO A 87 -14.81 2.10 7.84
C PRO A 87 -14.47 0.64 7.50
N LEU A 88 -15.50 -0.13 7.14
CA LEU A 88 -15.34 -1.51 6.70
C LEU A 88 -14.29 -1.64 5.59
N GLY A 89 -13.31 -2.51 5.81
CA GLY A 89 -12.22 -2.74 4.86
C GLY A 89 -11.01 -1.81 5.01
N ILE A 90 -10.98 -0.93 6.02
CA ILE A 90 -9.79 -0.17 6.42
C ILE A 90 -9.34 -0.63 7.82
N SER A 91 -8.03 -0.74 8.04
CA SER A 91 -7.43 -0.90 9.38
C SER A 91 -6.22 -0.02 9.46
N VAL A 92 -6.14 0.81 10.48
CA VAL A 92 -4.91 1.38 10.98
C VAL A 92 -4.07 0.23 11.54
N LEU A 93 -2.79 0.24 11.21
CA LEU A 93 -1.81 -0.79 11.58
C LEU A 93 -0.79 -0.28 12.58
N GLY A 94 -0.50 1.02 12.55
CA GLY A 94 0.45 1.64 13.45
C GLY A 94 0.85 3.03 12.98
N PHE A 95 1.70 3.65 13.79
CA PHE A 95 2.15 5.02 13.60
C PHE A 95 3.66 5.15 13.82
N SER A 96 4.26 6.11 13.14
CA SER A 96 5.60 6.62 13.46
C SER A 96 5.63 8.13 13.31
N GLU A 97 6.67 8.78 13.81
CA GLU A 97 6.95 10.15 13.43
C GLU A 97 7.27 10.21 11.93
N ALA A 98 6.77 11.23 11.24
CA ALA A 98 7.14 11.45 9.85
C ALA A 98 8.45 12.24 9.79
N VAL A 99 9.49 11.60 9.26
CA VAL A 99 10.79 12.23 9.00
C VAL A 99 10.91 12.50 7.49
N GLY A 100 11.10 13.77 7.12
CA GLY A 100 11.20 14.20 5.71
C GLY A 100 9.88 14.11 4.95
N ARG A 101 9.95 14.16 3.61
CA ARG A 101 8.76 14.01 2.76
C ARG A 101 8.42 12.53 2.58
N LEU A 102 7.13 12.19 2.56
CA LEU A 102 6.67 10.82 2.32
C LEU A 102 7.25 10.21 1.04
N SER A 103 7.27 10.99 -0.05
CA SER A 103 7.81 10.56 -1.34
C SER A 103 9.30 10.24 -1.32
N GLU A 104 10.06 10.80 -0.38
CA GLU A 104 11.51 10.51 -0.23
C GLU A 104 11.78 9.29 0.65
N ALA A 105 10.81 8.92 1.49
CA ALA A 105 10.90 7.79 2.39
C ALA A 105 10.50 6.46 1.73
N ILE A 106 9.98 6.51 0.49
CA ILE A 106 9.50 5.36 -0.26
C ILE A 106 10.20 5.35 -1.61
N ASP A 107 11.09 4.37 -1.81
CA ASP A 107 11.73 4.11 -3.10
C ASP A 107 11.23 2.81 -3.75
N SER A 108 10.51 1.98 -2.99
CA SER A 108 10.15 0.63 -3.41
C SER A 108 8.80 0.16 -2.85
N ALA A 109 8.19 -0.80 -3.53
CA ALA A 109 6.98 -1.48 -3.08
C ALA A 109 7.05 -3.00 -3.31
N GLU A 110 6.42 -3.75 -2.41
CA GLU A 110 6.32 -5.22 -2.48
C GLU A 110 4.90 -5.57 -2.93
N VAL A 111 4.80 -6.38 -3.98
CA VAL A 111 3.55 -6.77 -4.61
C VAL A 111 3.51 -8.29 -4.65
N PHE A 112 2.39 -8.84 -4.23
CA PHE A 112 2.01 -10.22 -4.53
C PHE A 112 1.08 -10.22 -5.73
N LEU A 113 1.32 -11.12 -6.67
CA LEU A 113 0.38 -11.44 -7.73
C LEU A 113 0.24 -12.95 -7.89
N ARG A 114 -0.96 -13.39 -8.27
CA ARG A 114 -1.25 -14.76 -8.68
C ARG A 114 -2.11 -14.70 -9.94
N VAL A 115 -1.76 -15.52 -10.92
CA VAL A 115 -2.48 -15.60 -12.19
C VAL A 115 -3.23 -16.93 -12.23
N SER A 116 -4.52 -16.89 -12.54
CA SER A 116 -5.40 -18.05 -12.58
C SER A 116 -4.82 -19.15 -13.47
N SER A 117 -4.76 -20.38 -12.94
CA SER A 117 -4.25 -21.56 -13.66
C SER A 117 -2.79 -21.49 -14.13
N ARG A 118 -2.00 -20.51 -13.66
CA ARG A 118 -0.58 -20.37 -14.00
C ARG A 118 0.30 -20.54 -12.78
N GLY A 119 1.42 -21.24 -12.96
CA GLY A 119 2.42 -21.41 -11.90
C GLY A 119 3.30 -20.17 -11.74
N PRO A 120 3.85 -19.92 -10.54
CA PRO A 120 4.71 -18.75 -10.30
C PRO A 120 5.98 -18.74 -11.17
N GLU A 121 6.52 -19.91 -11.51
CA GLU A 121 7.69 -20.05 -12.38
C GLU A 121 7.39 -19.64 -13.83
N GLU A 122 6.21 -19.99 -14.34
CA GLU A 122 5.76 -19.60 -15.69
C GLU A 122 5.56 -18.09 -15.79
N VAL A 123 4.89 -17.51 -14.79
CA VAL A 123 4.69 -16.05 -14.68
C VAL A 123 6.03 -15.34 -14.57
N LEU A 124 6.95 -15.85 -13.75
CA LEU A 124 8.29 -15.30 -13.59
C LEU A 124 9.08 -15.33 -14.90
N ALA A 125 9.10 -16.48 -15.61
CA ALA A 125 9.80 -16.62 -16.88
C ALA A 125 9.31 -15.60 -17.92
N SER A 126 7.99 -15.41 -18.02
CA SER A 126 7.41 -14.39 -18.91
C SER A 126 7.79 -12.97 -18.49
N LEU A 127 7.55 -12.60 -17.23
CA LEU A 127 7.84 -11.24 -16.75
C LEU A 127 9.33 -10.90 -16.82
N SER A 128 10.22 -11.88 -16.65
CA SER A 128 11.67 -11.66 -16.72
C SER A 128 12.18 -11.18 -18.09
N SER A 129 11.38 -11.43 -19.14
CA SER A 129 11.66 -10.96 -20.51
C SER A 129 11.00 -9.61 -20.84
N SER A 130 10.19 -9.06 -19.93
CA SER A 130 9.45 -7.81 -20.13
C SER A 130 10.29 -6.56 -19.87
N GLY A 131 9.87 -5.42 -20.43
CA GLY A 131 10.51 -4.13 -20.18
C GLY A 131 10.40 -3.68 -18.71
N LEU A 132 9.30 -4.06 -18.04
CA LEU A 132 9.06 -3.76 -16.62
C LEU A 132 10.01 -4.48 -15.69
N TRP A 133 10.63 -5.58 -16.13
CA TRP A 133 11.54 -6.37 -15.30
C TRP A 133 12.73 -5.57 -14.77
N ARG A 134 13.16 -4.54 -15.52
CA ARG A 134 14.25 -3.63 -15.11
C ARG A 134 13.95 -2.91 -13.80
N SER A 135 12.68 -2.77 -13.44
CA SER A 135 12.27 -2.16 -12.18
C SER A 135 12.14 -3.16 -11.02
N VAL A 136 12.29 -4.46 -11.26
CA VAL A 136 12.18 -5.50 -10.23
C VAL A 136 13.54 -5.66 -9.52
N LEU A 137 13.55 -5.38 -8.22
CA LEU A 137 14.73 -5.47 -7.35
C LEU A 137 14.90 -6.87 -6.72
N SER A 138 13.79 -7.54 -6.45
CA SER A 138 13.78 -8.92 -5.96
C SER A 138 12.47 -9.61 -6.27
N HIS A 139 12.50 -10.94 -6.28
CA HIS A 139 11.32 -11.76 -6.48
C HIS A 139 11.45 -13.08 -5.75
N ARG A 140 10.31 -13.72 -5.47
CA ARG A 140 10.25 -15.09 -4.96
C ARG A 140 8.87 -15.71 -5.20
N PRO A 141 8.79 -16.99 -5.56
CA PRO A 141 7.53 -17.74 -5.47
C PRO A 141 7.00 -17.75 -4.02
N CYS A 142 5.68 -17.67 -3.86
CA CYS A 142 5.03 -17.72 -2.55
C CYS A 142 3.56 -18.13 -2.72
N GLY A 143 3.10 -19.19 -2.06
CA GLY A 143 1.66 -19.53 -1.99
C GLY A 143 0.98 -19.68 -3.35
N GLY A 144 1.65 -20.27 -4.35
CA GLY A 144 1.14 -20.41 -5.71
C GLY A 144 1.15 -19.13 -6.55
N GLY A 145 1.63 -18.01 -6.01
CA GLY A 145 1.85 -16.76 -6.73
C GLY A 145 3.30 -16.29 -6.64
N LEU A 146 3.53 -15.08 -7.12
CA LEU A 146 4.83 -14.43 -7.20
C LEU A 146 4.82 -13.19 -6.31
N VAL A 147 5.81 -13.05 -5.44
CA VAL A 147 6.11 -11.80 -4.75
C VAL A 147 7.22 -11.10 -5.52
N LEU A 148 7.01 -9.82 -5.84
CA LEU A 148 7.96 -8.93 -6.48
C LEU A 148 8.20 -7.72 -5.59
N VAL A 149 9.44 -7.24 -5.51
CA VAL A 149 9.75 -5.90 -5.03
C VAL A 149 10.19 -5.08 -6.22
N HIS A 150 9.54 -3.95 -6.47
CA HIS A 150 9.91 -3.03 -7.55
C HIS A 150 10.32 -1.66 -7.00
N GLN A 151 11.19 -0.99 -7.74
CA GLN A 151 11.58 0.39 -7.50
C GLN A 151 10.53 1.39 -8.04
N ASP A 152 10.67 2.65 -7.63
CA ASP A 152 9.86 3.80 -8.04
C ASP A 152 8.35 3.51 -8.05
N PRO A 153 7.74 3.26 -6.88
CA PRO A 153 6.32 2.94 -6.85
C PRO A 153 5.39 4.10 -7.22
N PHE A 154 5.90 5.34 -7.29
CA PHE A 154 5.13 6.49 -7.76
C PHE A 154 5.03 6.51 -9.29
N GLY A 155 6.08 6.08 -10.01
CA GLY A 155 6.07 5.92 -11.47
C GLY A 155 5.65 4.52 -11.96
N PHE A 156 5.88 3.48 -11.16
CA PHE A 156 5.59 2.10 -11.53
C PHE A 156 4.09 1.80 -11.52
N SER A 157 3.59 1.35 -12.67
CA SER A 157 2.18 1.04 -12.85
C SER A 157 1.91 -0.45 -12.67
N LEU A 158 1.16 -0.82 -11.62
CA LEU A 158 0.66 -2.19 -11.46
C LEU A 158 -0.28 -2.61 -12.60
N ARG A 159 -0.93 -1.64 -13.28
CA ARG A 159 -1.69 -1.91 -14.49
C ARG A 159 -0.79 -2.38 -15.63
N ALA A 160 0.40 -1.81 -15.76
CA ALA A 160 1.35 -2.23 -16.78
C ALA A 160 1.78 -3.70 -16.58
N LEU A 161 1.90 -4.18 -15.32
CA LEU A 161 2.12 -5.60 -15.06
C LEU A 161 1.01 -6.48 -15.63
N VAL A 162 -0.26 -6.09 -15.45
CA VAL A 162 -1.40 -6.82 -16.02
C VAL A 162 -1.38 -6.76 -17.55
N ASP A 163 -1.04 -5.62 -18.14
CA ASP A 163 -0.95 -5.46 -19.59
C ASP A 163 0.18 -6.32 -20.20
N GLU A 164 1.32 -6.50 -19.50
CA GLU A 164 2.40 -7.42 -19.89
C GLU A 164 1.94 -8.89 -19.82
N LEU A 165 1.26 -9.30 -18.74
CA LEU A 165 0.72 -10.66 -18.61
C LEU A 165 -0.29 -10.99 -19.70
N ARG A 166 -1.11 -10.00 -20.11
CA ARG A 166 -2.03 -10.13 -21.25
C ARG A 166 -1.28 -10.29 -22.56
N THR A 167 -0.26 -9.48 -22.79
CA THR A 167 0.57 -9.54 -24.01
C THR A 167 1.27 -10.89 -24.14
N ALA A 168 1.69 -11.47 -23.02
CA ALA A 168 2.28 -12.81 -22.95
C ALA A 168 1.26 -13.97 -23.06
N GLY A 169 -0.04 -13.69 -23.12
CA GLY A 169 -1.09 -14.71 -23.16
C GLY A 169 -1.28 -15.49 -21.85
N LEU A 170 -0.80 -14.92 -20.73
CA LEU A 170 -0.94 -15.54 -19.41
C LEU A 170 -2.27 -15.21 -18.72
N ALA A 171 -2.87 -14.06 -19.05
CA ALA A 171 -4.15 -13.57 -18.49
C ALA A 171 -5.00 -12.90 -19.59
N SER A 172 -6.33 -12.96 -19.49
CA SER A 172 -7.24 -12.16 -20.34
C SER A 172 -7.37 -10.71 -19.85
N GLY A 173 -7.21 -10.50 -18.53
CA GLY A 173 -7.44 -9.22 -17.89
C GLY A 173 -7.22 -9.25 -16.38
N TRP A 174 -7.83 -8.29 -15.69
CA TRP A 174 -7.77 -8.19 -14.22
C TRP A 174 -8.50 -9.33 -13.52
N GLU A 175 -9.50 -9.92 -14.19
CA GLU A 175 -10.29 -11.05 -13.71
C GLU A 175 -9.45 -12.32 -13.45
N ASP A 176 -8.32 -12.45 -14.14
CA ASP A 176 -7.39 -13.58 -13.99
C ASP A 176 -6.26 -13.30 -13.00
N VAL A 177 -6.16 -12.07 -12.48
CA VAL A 177 -5.02 -11.63 -11.67
C VAL A 177 -5.47 -11.23 -10.28
N GLU A 178 -5.14 -12.05 -9.30
CA GLU A 178 -5.21 -11.65 -7.91
C GLU A 178 -3.96 -10.85 -7.55
N MET A 179 -4.14 -9.66 -6.97
CA MET A 179 -3.03 -8.77 -6.66
C MET A 179 -3.20 -8.09 -5.31
N ALA A 180 -2.09 -8.00 -4.57
CA ALA A 180 -2.01 -7.24 -3.33
C ALA A 180 -0.68 -6.50 -3.23
N ARG A 181 -0.71 -5.20 -2.93
CA ARG A 181 0.49 -4.49 -2.49
C ARG A 181 0.71 -4.78 -1.01
N ARG A 182 1.77 -5.52 -0.72
CA ARG A 182 2.12 -5.95 0.63
C ARG A 182 2.69 -4.83 1.49
N GLY A 183 3.29 -3.82 0.86
CA GLY A 183 3.72 -2.59 1.52
C GLY A 183 4.54 -1.66 0.63
N CYS A 184 4.85 -0.48 1.15
CA CYS A 184 5.70 0.54 0.53
C CYS A 184 6.76 1.01 1.52
N GLY A 185 7.98 1.28 1.04
CA GLY A 185 9.06 1.76 1.90
C GLY A 185 10.41 1.86 1.18
N ARG A 186 11.49 1.74 1.95
CA ARG A 186 12.85 1.63 1.41
C ARG A 186 13.21 0.18 1.15
N PHE A 187 13.88 -0.11 0.05
CA PHE A 187 14.46 -1.43 -0.17
C PHE A 187 15.79 -1.59 0.57
N ASP A 188 15.86 -2.64 1.40
CA ASP A 188 17.09 -3.10 2.02
C ASP A 188 17.68 -4.23 1.17
N GLY A 189 18.79 -3.94 0.48
CA GLY A 189 19.47 -4.89 -0.39
C GLY A 189 20.12 -6.07 0.36
N ALA A 190 20.52 -5.89 1.63
CA ALA A 190 21.15 -6.96 2.40
C ALA A 190 20.15 -8.06 2.74
N PHE A 191 18.91 -7.69 3.07
CA PHE A 191 17.86 -8.67 3.35
C PHE A 191 16.85 -8.85 2.20
N ARG A 192 17.06 -8.16 1.07
CA ARG A 192 16.20 -8.15 -0.11
C ARG A 192 14.71 -7.96 0.22
N ALA A 193 14.39 -6.97 1.05
CA ALA A 193 13.01 -6.69 1.46
C ALA A 193 12.77 -5.20 1.78
N LEU A 194 11.51 -4.84 2.01
CA LEU A 194 11.13 -3.48 2.40
C LEU A 194 11.37 -3.15 3.87
N LEU A 195 11.67 -1.89 4.14
CA LEU A 195 11.67 -1.23 5.45
C LEU A 195 10.66 -0.07 5.47
N PRO A 196 9.86 0.09 6.55
CA PRO A 196 9.81 -0.76 7.72
C PRO A 196 9.14 -2.11 7.43
N ARG A 197 9.62 -3.17 8.09
CA ARG A 197 8.98 -4.51 8.04
C ARG A 197 7.78 -4.54 8.96
N LEU A 198 6.64 -4.11 8.46
CA LEU A 198 5.39 -4.35 9.16
C LEU A 198 5.05 -5.85 9.04
N ARG A 199 5.07 -6.56 10.18
CA ARG A 199 4.55 -7.92 10.23
C ARG A 199 3.05 -7.85 10.00
N VAL A 200 2.64 -8.19 8.78
CA VAL A 200 1.26 -8.59 8.55
C VAL A 200 1.14 -10.00 9.11
N ASP A 201 0.69 -10.14 10.35
CA ASP A 201 0.47 -11.47 10.95
C ASP A 201 -0.46 -12.27 10.02
N GLY A 202 0.10 -13.33 9.44
CA GLY A 202 -0.51 -14.17 8.41
C GLY A 202 -1.66 -15.06 8.91
N GLY A 203 -2.38 -14.64 9.95
CA GLY A 203 -3.49 -15.38 10.52
C GLY A 203 -4.84 -14.79 10.12
N SER A 204 -5.56 -15.46 9.22
CA SER A 204 -7.02 -15.41 9.07
C SER A 204 -7.74 -14.09 8.70
N ARG A 205 -7.06 -12.94 8.59
CA ARG A 205 -7.73 -11.63 8.37
C ARG A 205 -8.20 -11.33 6.95
N TRP A 206 -7.71 -12.06 5.94
CA TRP A 206 -7.92 -11.72 4.52
C TRP A 206 -8.90 -12.64 3.80
N ALA A 207 -9.41 -13.66 4.49
CA ALA A 207 -10.37 -14.62 3.96
C ALA A 207 -11.71 -14.50 4.72
N ARG A 208 -12.46 -13.43 4.46
CA ARG A 208 -13.92 -13.37 4.59
C ARG A 208 -14.48 -12.40 3.58
#